data_AF-A0A291GCL0-F1
#
_entry.id   AF-A0A291GCL0-F1
#
_cell.length_a   1.000
_cell.length_b   1.000
_cell.length_c   1.000
_cell.angle_alpha   90.00
_cell.angle_beta   90.00
_cell.angle_gamma   90.00
#
_symmetry.space_group_name_H-M   'P 1'
#
loop_
_entity.id
_entity.type
_entity.pdbx_description
1 polymer ?
#
loop_
_entity_poly.entity_id
_entity_poly.type
_entity_poly.pdbx_seq_one_letter_code
_entity_poly.pdbx_strand_id
1 'polypeptide(L)'
;MDHEYTFSVCSLVRDMARYDNLLTSFAEFGFTTENSEFLVADNRARNEFDGYNWHKRLYGECRGKYIIYCHEDIVLIDHGFDRLVEALEELEQHDPRWLVAGVAGCAWRQDNGQSRHQILRITDKYGKDRRHGEMPGRVESLDECFIVTKRESPVFSSYDLSGFHYYGADLCSMAELAGGSAYAIDFHLRHDGNAARGKSFRQCRKAFLGKYSKIYPGRKLFCTTGEVQIPGGWYDIT
;
A
#
# COMPACT_ATOMS: atom_id res chain seq x y z
N MET A 1 -9.05 -22.17 -0.80
CA MET A 1 -8.56 -22.90 0.39
C MET A 1 -9.44 -22.53 1.56
N ASP A 2 -9.55 -23.37 2.60
CA ASP A 2 -10.14 -22.91 3.85
C ASP A 2 -9.14 -21.95 4.52
N HIS A 3 -9.60 -20.76 4.88
CA HIS A 3 -8.83 -19.75 5.60
C HIS A 3 -9.29 -19.73 7.06
N GLU A 4 -8.35 -19.69 8.00
CA GLU A 4 -8.67 -19.64 9.44
C GLU A 4 -9.27 -18.28 9.83
N TYR A 5 -8.83 -17.22 9.15
CA TYR A 5 -9.27 -15.85 9.38
C TYR A 5 -9.69 -15.16 8.07
N THR A 6 -10.44 -14.08 8.19
CA THR A 6 -10.66 -13.16 7.07
C THR A 6 -9.40 -12.34 6.82
N PHE A 7 -8.78 -11.80 7.87
CA PHE A 7 -7.59 -10.94 7.75
C PHE A 7 -6.40 -11.44 8.56
N SER A 8 -5.22 -11.43 7.94
CA SER A 8 -3.95 -11.31 8.68
C SER A 8 -3.52 -9.84 8.63
N VAL A 9 -3.47 -9.17 9.77
CA VAL A 9 -3.07 -7.77 9.89
C VAL A 9 -1.59 -7.70 10.26
N CYS A 10 -0.76 -7.31 9.30
CA CYS A 10 0.69 -7.22 9.45
C CYS A 10 1.11 -5.77 9.61
N SER A 11 1.92 -5.48 10.63
CA SER A 11 2.49 -4.15 10.86
C SER A 11 4.01 -4.18 10.99
N LEU A 12 4.67 -3.18 10.42
CA LEU A 12 6.09 -2.90 10.66
C LEU A 12 6.21 -1.97 11.87
N VAL A 13 6.68 -2.50 13.00
CA VAL A 13 6.55 -1.83 14.31
C VAL A 13 7.90 -1.37 14.83
N ARG A 14 7.99 -0.09 15.15
CA ARG A 14 9.12 0.57 15.81
C ARG A 14 8.73 1.21 17.13
N ASP A 15 7.49 1.69 17.25
CA ASP A 15 6.92 2.36 18.41
C ASP A 15 5.68 1.60 18.89
N MET A 16 5.84 0.87 19.99
CA MET A 16 4.76 0.06 20.58
C MET A 16 3.54 0.89 20.96
N ALA A 17 3.69 2.15 21.39
CA ALA A 17 2.53 2.95 21.80
C ALA A 17 1.62 3.26 20.61
N ARG A 18 2.20 3.44 19.41
CA ARG A 18 1.44 3.61 18.17
C ARG A 18 0.75 2.32 17.78
N TYR A 19 1.48 1.20 17.84
CA TYR A 19 0.93 -0.11 17.54
C TYR A 19 -0.20 -0.51 18.51
N ASP A 20 -0.10 -0.20 19.80
CA ASP A 20 -1.16 -0.46 20.77
C ASP A 20 -2.42 0.35 20.47
N ASN A 21 -2.29 1.59 19.98
CA ASN A 21 -3.42 2.39 19.50
C ASN A 21 -4.05 1.79 18.24
N LEU A 22 -3.22 1.29 17.31
CA LEU A 22 -3.68 0.56 16.13
C LEU A 22 -4.51 -0.64 16.58
N LEU A 23 -3.96 -1.52 17.43
CA LEU A 23 -4.65 -2.72 17.93
C LEU A 23 -5.99 -2.38 18.61
N THR A 24 -5.98 -1.36 19.47
CA THR A 24 -7.19 -0.89 20.15
C THR A 24 -8.26 -0.46 19.15
N SER A 25 -7.89 0.38 18.17
CA SER A 25 -8.83 0.82 17.14
C SER A 25 -9.33 -0.34 16.26
N PHE A 26 -8.47 -1.29 15.90
CA PHE A 26 -8.91 -2.46 15.12
C PHE A 26 -9.93 -3.29 15.89
N ALA A 27 -9.70 -3.55 17.18
CA ALA A 27 -10.64 -4.26 18.04
C ALA A 27 -11.97 -3.51 18.20
N GLU A 28 -11.94 -2.20 18.43
CA GLU A 28 -13.14 -1.35 18.53
C GLU A 28 -13.98 -1.38 17.24
N PHE A 29 -13.34 -1.53 16.10
CA PHE A 29 -13.97 -1.54 14.78
C PHE A 29 -14.11 -2.96 14.18
N GLY A 30 -14.20 -3.98 15.03
CA GLY A 30 -14.70 -5.31 14.66
C GLY A 30 -13.66 -6.33 14.18
N PHE A 31 -12.37 -6.02 14.26
CA PHE A 31 -11.31 -7.01 14.05
C PHE A 31 -11.09 -7.78 15.35
N THR A 32 -11.65 -8.99 15.41
CA THR A 32 -11.66 -9.85 16.60
C THR A 32 -10.71 -11.02 16.44
N THR A 33 -10.40 -11.72 17.54
CA THR A 33 -9.52 -12.91 17.53
C THR A 33 -10.10 -14.09 16.75
N GLU A 34 -11.40 -14.05 16.48
CA GLU A 34 -12.16 -15.06 15.74
C GLU A 34 -12.09 -14.82 14.22
N ASN A 35 -11.90 -13.57 13.78
CA ASN A 35 -11.96 -13.21 12.36
C ASN A 35 -10.63 -12.64 11.82
N SER A 36 -9.70 -12.31 12.70
CA SER A 36 -8.44 -11.64 12.37
C SER A 36 -7.30 -12.11 13.28
N GLU A 37 -6.09 -12.12 12.73
CA GLU A 37 -4.85 -12.24 13.50
C GLU A 37 -3.93 -11.04 13.25
N PHE A 38 -3.03 -10.77 14.20
CA PHE A 38 -2.11 -9.63 14.15
C PHE A 38 -0.66 -10.09 14.23
N LEU A 39 0.15 -9.69 13.26
CA LEU A 39 1.53 -10.10 13.07
C LEU A 39 2.45 -8.88 13.01
N VAL A 40 3.63 -8.99 13.60
CA VAL A 40 4.56 -7.87 13.75
C VAL A 40 5.91 -8.18 13.10
N ALA A 41 6.35 -7.31 12.22
CA ALA A 41 7.76 -7.18 11.86
C ALA A 41 8.43 -6.22 12.84
N ASP A 42 9.22 -6.76 13.77
CA ASP A 42 9.78 -6.01 14.90
C ASP A 42 11.03 -5.21 14.50
N ASN A 43 10.89 -3.89 14.46
CA ASN A 43 11.93 -2.90 14.21
C ASN A 43 12.26 -2.04 15.45
N ARG A 44 11.81 -2.43 16.66
CA ARG A 44 11.95 -1.61 17.88
C ARG A 44 13.40 -1.41 18.30
N ALA A 45 14.22 -2.47 18.21
CA ALA A 45 15.63 -2.41 18.59
C ALA A 45 16.52 -1.85 17.48
N ARG A 46 16.19 -2.15 16.22
CA ARG A 46 16.93 -1.75 15.02
C ARG A 46 16.03 -1.91 13.79
N ASN A 47 16.42 -1.29 12.68
CA ASN A 47 15.80 -1.54 11.37
C ASN A 47 16.25 -2.91 10.83
N GLU A 48 15.66 -3.98 11.35
CA GLU A 48 15.87 -5.35 10.86
C GLU A 48 15.16 -5.58 9.53
N PHE A 49 14.00 -4.96 9.39
CA PHE A 49 13.17 -4.99 8.20
C PHE A 49 13.04 -3.60 7.58
N ASP A 50 12.77 -3.57 6.28
CA ASP A 50 12.43 -2.36 5.52
C ASP A 50 11.18 -2.60 4.68
N GLY A 51 10.73 -1.58 3.96
CA GLY A 51 9.50 -1.62 3.16
C GLY A 51 9.50 -2.67 2.05
N TYR A 52 10.67 -3.20 1.66
CA TYR A 52 10.81 -4.17 0.58
C TYR A 52 11.01 -5.60 1.07
N ASN A 53 11.14 -5.87 2.38
CA ASN A 53 11.37 -7.23 2.88
C ASN A 53 10.43 -7.71 3.99
N TRP A 54 9.77 -6.81 4.72
CA TRP A 54 8.99 -7.17 5.90
C TRP A 54 7.75 -8.02 5.59
N HIS A 55 7.04 -7.71 4.50
CA HIS A 55 5.87 -8.47 4.03
C HIS A 55 6.23 -9.89 3.60
N LYS A 56 7.37 -10.08 2.92
CA LYS A 56 7.90 -11.40 2.54
C LYS A 56 8.20 -12.25 3.77
N ARG A 57 8.77 -11.63 4.82
CA ARG A 57 9.05 -12.30 6.09
C ARG A 57 7.76 -12.78 6.76
N LEU A 58 6.73 -11.95 6.82
CA LEU A 58 5.48 -12.27 7.53
C LEU A 58 4.52 -13.16 6.73
N TYR A 59 4.63 -13.16 5.40
CA TYR A 59 3.70 -13.90 4.53
C TYR A 59 3.55 -15.38 4.91
N GLY A 60 4.65 -16.06 5.26
CA GLY A 60 4.62 -17.48 5.64
C GLY A 60 3.86 -17.78 6.94
N GLU A 61 3.61 -16.77 7.77
CA GLU A 61 2.86 -16.88 9.03
C GLU A 61 1.37 -16.50 8.85
N CYS A 62 1.00 -15.87 7.72
CA CYS A 62 -0.36 -15.39 7.48
C CYS A 62 -1.33 -16.54 7.15
N ARG A 63 -2.46 -16.58 7.86
CA ARG A 63 -3.54 -17.57 7.75
C ARG A 63 -4.87 -16.98 7.25
N GLY A 64 -4.93 -15.65 7.09
CA GLY A 64 -6.09 -14.92 6.58
C GLY A 64 -6.39 -15.17 5.10
N LYS A 65 -7.63 -14.87 4.67
CA LYS A 65 -8.02 -14.77 3.25
C LYS A 65 -7.31 -13.59 2.57
N TYR A 66 -7.34 -12.45 3.24
CA TYR A 66 -6.65 -11.23 2.83
C TYR A 66 -5.53 -10.92 3.82
N ILE A 67 -4.46 -10.32 3.32
CA ILE A 67 -3.34 -9.85 4.15
C ILE A 67 -3.31 -8.33 4.07
N ILE A 68 -3.42 -7.68 5.22
CA ILE A 68 -3.25 -6.24 5.38
C ILE A 68 -1.79 -5.99 5.75
N TYR A 69 -1.13 -5.12 5.01
CA TYR A 69 0.18 -4.57 5.32
C TYR A 69 0.00 -3.08 5.64
N CYS A 70 0.16 -2.70 6.91
CA CYS A 70 -0.05 -1.33 7.35
C CYS A 70 1.09 -0.79 8.22
N HIS A 71 1.16 0.54 8.32
CA HIS A 71 2.07 1.20 9.27
C HIS A 71 1.49 1.14 10.68
N GLU A 72 2.35 1.26 11.68
CA GLU A 72 1.95 1.29 13.09
C GLU A 72 1.17 2.56 13.50
N ASP A 73 1.18 3.60 12.67
CA ASP A 73 0.57 4.92 12.95
C ASP A 73 -0.71 5.18 12.16
N ILE A 74 -1.43 4.11 11.82
CA ILE A 74 -2.81 4.17 11.34
C ILE A 74 -3.78 3.73 12.43
N VAL A 75 -4.96 4.34 12.44
CA VAL A 75 -6.03 4.06 13.37
C VAL A 75 -7.39 4.11 12.67
N LEU A 76 -8.25 3.16 12.99
CA LEU A 76 -9.63 3.15 12.48
C LEU A 76 -10.45 4.20 13.22
N ILE A 77 -11.32 4.92 12.48
CA ILE A 77 -12.09 6.06 13.02
C ILE A 77 -13.55 6.09 12.57
N ASP A 78 -13.92 5.26 11.58
CA ASP A 78 -15.26 5.23 10.98
C ASP A 78 -15.51 3.84 10.39
N HIS A 79 -14.76 3.50 9.33
CA HIS A 79 -14.87 2.19 8.70
C HIS A 79 -14.14 1.11 9.51
N GLY A 80 -14.77 -0.06 9.62
CA GLY A 80 -14.26 -1.23 10.32
C GLY A 80 -14.23 -2.50 9.47
N PHE A 81 -14.19 -3.65 10.15
CA PHE A 81 -14.08 -4.96 9.52
C PHE A 81 -15.10 -5.18 8.40
N ASP A 82 -16.40 -4.99 8.68
CA ASP A 82 -17.48 -5.27 7.73
C ASP A 82 -17.36 -4.40 6.47
N ARG A 83 -17.04 -3.12 6.64
CA ARG A 83 -16.88 -2.20 5.51
C ARG A 83 -15.64 -2.54 4.66
N LEU A 84 -14.56 -3.02 5.26
CA LEU A 84 -13.40 -3.49 4.50
C LEU A 84 -13.73 -4.76 3.70
N VAL A 85 -14.47 -5.70 4.29
CA VAL A 85 -14.93 -6.90 3.58
C VAL A 85 -15.80 -6.52 2.39
N GLU A 86 -16.80 -5.67 2.61
CA GLU A 86 -17.70 -5.17 1.56
C GLU A 86 -16.90 -4.47 0.43
N ALA A 87 -15.97 -3.58 0.77
CA ALA A 87 -15.14 -2.89 -0.23
C ALA A 87 -14.29 -3.85 -1.09
N LEU A 88 -13.79 -4.94 -0.49
CA LEU A 88 -13.01 -5.96 -1.21
C LEU A 88 -13.91 -6.87 -2.06
N GLU A 89 -15.14 -7.13 -1.63
CA GLU A 89 -16.13 -7.88 -2.42
C GLU A 89 -16.65 -7.05 -3.61
N GLU A 90 -16.92 -5.76 -3.40
CA GLU A 90 -17.21 -4.80 -4.47
C GLU A 90 -16.07 -4.77 -5.50
N LEU A 91 -14.81 -4.72 -5.03
CA LEU A 91 -13.63 -4.75 -5.89
C LEU A 91 -13.49 -6.10 -6.64
N GLU A 92 -13.77 -7.22 -5.99
CA GLU A 92 -13.74 -8.55 -6.61
C GLU A 92 -14.74 -8.65 -7.77
N GLN A 93 -15.94 -8.09 -7.59
CA GLN A 93 -16.97 -8.04 -8.63
C GLN A 93 -16.59 -7.07 -9.76
N HIS A 94 -15.92 -5.96 -9.43
CA HIS A 94 -15.51 -4.94 -10.39
C HIS A 94 -14.35 -5.40 -11.29
N ASP A 95 -13.26 -5.93 -10.72
CA ASP A 95 -12.12 -6.50 -11.47
C ASP A 95 -11.50 -7.66 -10.69
N PRO A 96 -11.87 -8.93 -10.96
CA PRO A 96 -11.35 -10.09 -10.21
C PRO A 96 -9.83 -10.29 -10.35
N ARG A 97 -9.17 -9.58 -11.29
CA ARG A 97 -7.71 -9.61 -11.48
C ARG A 97 -6.97 -8.64 -10.55
N TRP A 98 -7.66 -7.92 -9.66
CA TRP A 98 -6.99 -7.10 -8.67
C TRP A 98 -6.08 -7.96 -7.79
N LEU A 99 -4.88 -7.44 -7.52
CA LEU A 99 -3.89 -8.11 -6.69
C LEU A 99 -3.50 -7.28 -5.47
N VAL A 100 -3.60 -5.96 -5.58
CA VAL A 100 -3.21 -5.01 -4.52
C VAL A 100 -4.30 -3.95 -4.37
N ALA A 101 -4.74 -3.70 -3.16
CA ALA A 101 -5.66 -2.62 -2.82
C ALA A 101 -5.05 -1.72 -1.74
N GLY A 102 -5.54 -0.49 -1.60
CA GLY A 102 -5.15 0.42 -0.52
C GLY A 102 -6.07 1.62 -0.43
N VAL A 103 -5.81 2.55 0.49
CA VAL A 103 -6.72 3.68 0.77
C VAL A 103 -6.36 4.99 0.08
N ALA A 104 -5.14 5.07 -0.47
CA ALA A 104 -4.66 6.26 -1.15
C ALA A 104 -3.68 5.91 -2.25
N GLY A 105 -3.89 6.45 -3.45
CA GLY A 105 -3.04 6.20 -4.61
C GLY A 105 -3.15 7.29 -5.68
N CYS A 106 -2.60 7.02 -6.86
CA CYS A 106 -2.73 7.88 -8.03
C CYS A 106 -3.25 7.09 -9.23
N ALA A 107 -4.16 7.70 -9.99
CA ALA A 107 -4.88 7.05 -11.08
C ALA A 107 -3.91 6.40 -12.09
N TRP A 108 -4.27 5.20 -12.56
CA TRP A 108 -3.46 4.43 -13.49
C TRP A 108 -3.38 5.08 -14.88
N ARG A 109 -2.15 5.24 -15.40
CA ARG A 109 -1.87 5.78 -16.74
C ARG A 109 -2.57 7.09 -17.05
N GLN A 110 -2.24 8.11 -16.27
CA GLN A 110 -2.65 9.48 -16.57
C GLN A 110 -1.96 9.99 -17.83
N ASP A 111 -2.67 10.78 -18.63
CA ASP A 111 -2.09 11.45 -19.78
C ASP A 111 -0.92 12.33 -19.36
N ASN A 112 0.16 12.33 -20.14
CA ASN A 112 1.41 13.04 -19.80
C ASN A 112 1.25 14.56 -19.58
N GLY A 113 0.15 15.15 -20.06
CA GLY A 113 -0.20 16.57 -19.88
C GLY A 113 -1.11 16.87 -18.69
N GLN A 114 -1.58 15.87 -17.94
CA GLN A 114 -2.46 16.06 -16.80
C GLN A 114 -1.69 16.21 -15.48
N SER A 115 -2.26 17.03 -14.60
CA SER A 115 -1.86 17.13 -13.20
C SER A 115 -2.07 15.80 -12.48
N ARG A 116 -1.26 15.54 -11.45
CA ARG A 116 -1.42 14.37 -10.57
C ARG A 116 -2.87 14.21 -10.05
N HIS A 117 -3.55 13.19 -10.54
CA HIS A 117 -4.88 12.75 -10.11
C HIS A 117 -4.75 11.70 -8.99
N GLN A 118 -5.03 12.12 -7.77
CA GLN A 118 -5.05 11.24 -6.60
C GLN A 118 -6.42 10.58 -6.46
N ILE A 119 -6.43 9.30 -6.08
CA ILE A 119 -7.63 8.56 -5.69
C ILE A 119 -7.44 8.13 -4.24
N LEU A 120 -8.21 8.72 -3.31
CA LEU A 120 -8.05 8.46 -1.88
C LEU A 120 -9.28 8.86 -1.05
N ARG A 121 -9.45 8.20 0.10
CA ARG A 121 -10.24 8.70 1.22
C ARG A 121 -9.50 8.50 2.54
N ILE A 122 -9.07 9.59 3.17
CA ILE A 122 -8.22 9.51 4.38
C ILE A 122 -8.38 10.72 5.29
N THR A 123 -8.21 10.51 6.60
CA THR A 123 -7.88 11.58 7.54
C THR A 123 -6.38 11.57 7.78
N ASP A 124 -5.69 12.66 7.48
CA ASP A 124 -4.23 12.76 7.65
C ASP A 124 -3.82 14.17 8.08
N LYS A 125 -2.52 14.42 8.16
CA LYS A 125 -1.97 15.74 8.51
C LYS A 125 -2.40 16.88 7.57
N TYR A 126 -2.96 16.57 6.40
CA TYR A 126 -3.42 17.57 5.44
C TYR A 126 -4.94 17.85 5.55
N GLY A 127 -5.70 17.08 6.33
CA GLY A 127 -7.12 17.33 6.57
C GLY A 127 -7.91 16.11 7.04
N LYS A 128 -9.15 16.34 7.49
CA LYS A 128 -10.11 15.30 7.88
C LYS A 128 -10.96 14.88 6.69
N ASP A 129 -11.27 13.58 6.60
CA ASP A 129 -12.11 12.95 5.55
C ASP A 129 -11.88 13.52 4.15
N ARG A 130 -10.60 13.63 3.77
CA ARG A 130 -10.24 14.11 2.44
C ARG A 130 -10.65 13.06 1.43
N ARG A 131 -11.38 13.45 0.40
CA ARG A 131 -11.85 12.58 -0.69
C ARG A 131 -11.36 13.12 -2.03
N HIS A 132 -10.73 12.27 -2.83
CA HIS A 132 -10.31 12.58 -4.19
C HIS A 132 -10.53 11.35 -5.08
N GLY A 133 -10.99 11.57 -6.32
CA GLY A 133 -11.29 10.50 -7.26
C GLY A 133 -12.50 9.65 -6.89
N GLU A 134 -12.92 8.79 -7.81
CA GLU A 134 -13.97 7.78 -7.58
C GLU A 134 -13.34 6.45 -7.13
N MET A 135 -14.03 5.71 -6.26
CA MET A 135 -13.57 4.43 -5.71
C MET A 135 -14.64 3.33 -5.89
N PRO A 136 -14.25 2.06 -6.13
CA PRO A 136 -12.87 1.60 -6.32
C PRO A 136 -12.26 2.17 -7.61
N GLY A 137 -11.06 2.73 -7.50
CA GLY A 137 -10.40 3.42 -8.60
C GLY A 137 -9.07 2.76 -8.93
N ARG A 138 -8.84 2.43 -10.20
CA ARG A 138 -7.60 1.78 -10.63
C ARG A 138 -6.41 2.74 -10.48
N VAL A 139 -5.34 2.29 -9.84
CA VAL A 139 -4.14 3.09 -9.54
C VAL A 139 -2.87 2.45 -10.08
N GLU A 140 -1.84 3.28 -10.29
CA GLU A 140 -0.48 2.83 -10.63
C GLU A 140 0.49 2.88 -9.44
N SER A 141 0.07 3.51 -8.35
CA SER A 141 0.79 3.49 -7.08
C SER A 141 -0.18 3.61 -5.91
N LEU A 142 0.22 3.05 -4.79
CA LEU A 142 -0.45 3.18 -3.50
C LEU A 142 0.51 3.79 -2.49
N ASP A 143 -0.03 4.60 -1.58
CA ASP A 143 0.60 5.02 -0.35
C ASP A 143 0.78 3.82 0.57
N GLU A 144 1.90 3.77 1.28
CA GLU A 144 2.28 2.55 1.98
C GLU A 144 1.62 2.37 3.34
N CYS A 145 0.88 3.37 3.85
CA CYS A 145 0.28 3.32 5.18
C CYS A 145 -0.73 2.17 5.37
N PHE A 146 -1.41 1.75 4.30
CA PHE A 146 -2.37 0.65 4.32
C PHE A 146 -2.53 0.03 2.93
N ILE A 147 -2.12 -1.23 2.80
CA ILE A 147 -2.19 -2.03 1.58
C ILE A 147 -2.83 -3.38 1.92
N VAL A 148 -3.66 -3.91 1.02
CA VAL A 148 -4.29 -5.24 1.14
C VAL A 148 -3.94 -6.08 -0.08
N THR A 149 -3.67 -7.36 0.13
CA THR A 149 -3.44 -8.34 -0.93
C THR A 149 -4.26 -9.61 -0.68
N LYS A 150 -4.51 -10.40 -1.74
CA LYS A 150 -5.07 -11.75 -1.61
C LYS A 150 -3.96 -12.71 -1.19
N ARG A 151 -4.18 -13.53 -0.15
CA ARG A 151 -3.18 -14.54 0.23
C ARG A 151 -2.95 -15.57 -0.87
N GLU A 152 -4.00 -15.97 -1.59
CA GLU A 152 -3.91 -16.96 -2.68
C GLU A 152 -3.28 -16.40 -3.97
N SER A 153 -3.06 -15.08 -4.05
CA SER A 153 -2.44 -14.43 -5.21
C SER A 153 -1.51 -13.29 -4.75
N PRO A 154 -0.41 -13.63 -4.04
CA PRO A 154 0.43 -12.64 -3.41
C PRO A 154 1.24 -11.86 -4.45
N VAL A 155 1.47 -10.59 -4.16
CA VAL A 155 2.45 -9.76 -4.88
C VAL A 155 3.56 -9.38 -3.93
N PHE A 156 4.80 -9.67 -4.33
CA PHE A 156 5.98 -9.36 -3.53
C PHE A 156 6.74 -8.19 -4.13
N SER A 157 7.27 -7.36 -3.24
CA SER A 157 8.17 -6.28 -3.64
C SER A 157 9.50 -6.83 -4.13
N SER A 158 10.11 -6.04 -4.99
CA SER A 158 11.45 -6.17 -5.52
C SER A 158 12.49 -6.57 -4.46
N TYR A 159 13.37 -7.50 -4.82
CA TYR A 159 14.51 -7.91 -3.98
C TYR A 159 15.75 -7.03 -4.18
N ASP A 160 15.83 -6.34 -5.31
CA ASP A 160 16.92 -5.44 -5.70
C ASP A 160 16.69 -3.99 -5.25
N LEU A 161 15.61 -3.73 -4.49
CA LEU A 161 15.30 -2.46 -3.87
C LEU A 161 15.26 -2.63 -2.34
N SER A 162 15.56 -1.54 -1.62
CA SER A 162 15.62 -1.50 -0.16
C SER A 162 15.26 -0.10 0.35
N GLY A 163 14.84 0.00 1.61
CA GLY A 163 14.49 1.25 2.28
C GLY A 163 12.99 1.39 2.61
N PHE A 164 12.58 2.61 2.99
CA PHE A 164 11.25 2.88 3.57
C PHE A 164 10.35 3.74 2.66
N HIS A 165 10.65 3.81 1.37
CA HIS A 165 9.88 4.62 0.42
C HIS A 165 9.73 3.89 -0.92
N TYR A 166 8.64 4.18 -1.64
CA TYR A 166 8.32 3.68 -2.97
C TYR A 166 7.97 2.19 -3.05
N TYR A 167 7.87 1.49 -1.92
CA TYR A 167 7.53 0.06 -1.95
C TYR A 167 6.04 -0.17 -2.27
N GLY A 168 5.16 0.81 -2.04
CA GLY A 168 3.76 0.76 -2.52
C GLY A 168 3.67 0.91 -4.04
N ALA A 169 4.43 1.86 -4.63
CA ALA A 169 4.54 1.99 -6.08
C ALA A 169 5.21 0.77 -6.73
N ASP A 170 6.20 0.19 -6.07
CA ASP A 170 6.84 -1.05 -6.48
C ASP A 170 5.85 -2.22 -6.48
N LEU A 171 5.07 -2.41 -5.41
CA LEU A 171 4.03 -3.45 -5.36
C LEU A 171 3.02 -3.30 -6.50
N CYS A 172 2.54 -2.08 -6.77
CA CYS A 172 1.60 -1.83 -7.87
C CYS A 172 2.24 -2.16 -9.24
N SER A 173 3.52 -1.82 -9.42
CA SER A 173 4.26 -2.12 -10.64
C SER A 173 4.49 -3.62 -10.81
N MET A 174 4.78 -4.35 -9.72
CA MET A 174 4.91 -5.80 -9.72
C MET A 174 3.56 -6.48 -9.99
N ALA A 175 2.45 -5.93 -9.50
CA ALA A 175 1.11 -6.40 -9.84
C ALA A 175 0.81 -6.23 -11.35
N GLU A 176 1.15 -5.08 -11.95
CA GLU A 176 1.02 -4.85 -13.39
C GLU A 176 1.85 -5.88 -14.19
N LEU A 177 3.10 -6.14 -13.78
CA LEU A 177 3.98 -7.11 -14.43
C LEU A 177 3.48 -8.57 -14.28
N ALA A 178 2.76 -8.87 -13.20
CA ALA A 178 2.12 -10.17 -12.99
C ALA A 178 0.80 -10.33 -13.78
N GLY A 179 0.40 -9.31 -14.56
CA GLY A 179 -0.84 -9.32 -15.34
C GLY A 179 -2.10 -8.93 -14.55
N GLY A 180 -1.94 -8.44 -13.32
CA GLY A 180 -3.03 -7.98 -12.46
C GLY A 180 -3.16 -6.46 -12.41
N SER A 181 -3.87 -5.99 -11.40
CA SER A 181 -4.19 -4.58 -11.20
C SER A 181 -4.08 -4.15 -9.73
N ALA A 182 -3.91 -2.84 -9.53
CA ALA A 182 -3.91 -2.21 -8.21
C ALA A 182 -5.05 -1.18 -8.11
N TYR A 183 -5.66 -1.06 -6.93
CA TYR A 183 -6.84 -0.22 -6.71
C TYR A 183 -6.77 0.60 -5.40
N ALA A 184 -7.26 1.83 -5.45
CA ALA A 184 -7.67 2.56 -4.26
C ALA A 184 -9.14 2.24 -3.95
N ILE A 185 -9.43 1.82 -2.72
CA ILE A 185 -10.78 1.43 -2.25
C ILE A 185 -11.31 2.44 -1.22
N ASP A 186 -12.64 2.52 -1.09
CA ASP A 186 -13.27 3.38 -0.10
C ASP A 186 -13.26 2.73 1.30
N PHE A 187 -12.10 2.85 1.96
CA PHE A 187 -11.89 2.44 3.34
C PHE A 187 -11.25 3.59 4.14
N HIS A 188 -12.05 4.28 4.96
CA HIS A 188 -11.62 5.49 5.66
C HIS A 188 -10.93 5.17 6.99
N LEU A 189 -9.68 5.59 7.09
CA LEU A 189 -8.87 5.53 8.30
C LEU A 189 -8.16 6.86 8.56
N ARG A 190 -7.57 6.99 9.75
CA ARG A 190 -6.63 8.07 10.07
C ARG A 190 -5.20 7.56 9.97
N HIS A 191 -4.33 8.36 9.35
CA HIS A 191 -2.87 8.13 9.29
C HIS A 191 -2.15 9.33 9.92
N ASP A 192 -1.50 9.08 11.06
CA ASP A 192 -0.84 10.12 11.87
C ASP A 192 0.63 10.36 11.44
N GLY A 193 1.12 9.60 10.45
CA GLY A 193 2.50 9.62 9.99
C GLY A 193 2.94 10.95 9.37
N ASN A 194 4.21 11.31 9.62
CA ASN A 194 4.82 12.55 9.13
C ASN A 194 6.11 12.31 8.34
N ALA A 195 6.15 11.26 7.51
CA ALA A 195 7.32 10.90 6.73
C ALA A 195 7.88 12.11 5.93
N ALA A 196 9.20 12.30 6.01
CA ALA A 196 9.92 13.40 5.38
C ALA A 196 10.57 12.98 4.06
N ARG A 197 10.55 13.86 3.05
CA ARG A 197 11.23 13.65 1.75
C ARG A 197 12.73 13.98 1.80
N GLY A 198 13.42 13.37 2.77
CA GLY A 198 14.83 13.58 3.07
C GLY A 198 15.81 12.83 2.16
N LYS A 199 17.02 12.58 2.66
CA LYS A 199 18.07 11.85 1.95
C LYS A 199 17.64 10.43 1.55
N SER A 200 17.02 9.69 2.48
CA SER A 200 16.49 8.34 2.25
C SER A 200 15.50 8.29 1.08
N PHE A 201 14.53 9.22 1.06
CA PHE A 201 13.55 9.35 -0.03
C PHE A 201 14.22 9.54 -1.40
N ARG A 202 15.24 10.40 -1.49
CA ARG A 202 15.98 10.62 -2.75
C ARG A 202 16.78 9.40 -3.19
N GLN A 203 17.37 8.67 -2.24
CA GLN A 203 18.08 7.41 -2.53
C GLN A 203 17.13 6.34 -3.06
N CYS A 204 15.98 6.14 -2.40
CA CYS A 204 14.95 5.22 -2.85
C CYS A 204 14.41 5.62 -4.23
N ARG A 205 14.15 6.92 -4.47
CA ARG A 205 13.73 7.41 -5.80
C ARG A 205 14.75 7.09 -6.88
N LYS A 206 16.05 7.30 -6.62
CA LYS A 206 17.12 6.98 -7.59
C LYS A 206 17.16 5.48 -7.90
N ALA A 207 17.07 4.63 -6.88
CA ALA A 207 17.04 3.18 -7.06
C ALA A 207 15.80 2.72 -7.85
N PHE A 208 14.62 3.22 -7.49
CA PHE A 208 13.37 2.97 -8.18
C PHE A 208 13.45 3.34 -9.67
N LEU A 209 13.92 4.56 -9.98
CA LEU A 209 14.13 5.01 -11.36
C LEU A 209 15.12 4.13 -12.12
N GLY A 210 16.22 3.72 -11.48
CA GLY A 210 17.24 2.86 -12.09
C GLY A 210 16.73 1.46 -12.44
N LYS A 211 15.78 0.93 -11.67
CA LYS A 211 15.09 -0.33 -11.98
C LYS A 211 14.09 -0.13 -13.11
N TYR A 212 13.14 0.78 -12.90
CA TYR A 212 11.96 0.89 -13.76
C TYR A 212 12.23 1.57 -15.11
N SER A 213 13.36 2.27 -15.30
CA SER A 213 13.78 2.77 -16.63
C SER A 213 14.00 1.66 -17.65
N LYS A 214 14.32 0.45 -17.20
CA LYS A 214 14.51 -0.73 -18.05
C LYS A 214 13.19 -1.41 -18.43
N ILE A 215 12.11 -1.07 -17.73
CA ILE A 215 10.80 -1.75 -17.82
C ILE A 215 9.77 -0.81 -18.46
N TYR A 216 9.77 0.46 -18.05
CA TYR A 216 8.81 1.49 -18.46
C TYR A 216 9.53 2.75 -19.00
N PRO A 217 10.39 2.63 -20.03
CA PRO A 217 11.13 3.78 -20.55
C PRO A 217 10.19 4.91 -20.99
N GLY A 218 10.42 6.11 -20.46
CA GLY A 218 9.64 7.31 -20.75
C GLY A 218 8.29 7.42 -20.03
N ARG A 219 7.89 6.43 -19.23
CA ARG A 219 6.63 6.48 -18.49
C ARG A 219 6.68 7.57 -17.42
N LYS A 220 5.64 8.39 -17.36
CA LYS A 220 5.36 9.24 -16.22
C LYS A 220 4.52 8.46 -15.21
N LEU A 221 5.05 8.26 -14.02
CA LEU A 221 4.36 7.59 -12.92
C LEU A 221 4.05 8.61 -11.82
N PHE A 222 2.87 8.55 -11.23
CA PHE A 222 2.47 9.42 -10.14
C PHE A 222 2.37 8.66 -8.83
N CYS A 223 2.90 9.25 -7.75
CA CYS A 223 2.71 8.82 -6.37
C CYS A 223 2.00 9.91 -5.56
N THR A 224 1.40 9.54 -4.42
CA THR A 224 0.93 10.52 -3.40
C THR A 224 2.06 11.45 -2.96
N THR A 225 3.30 11.01 -3.09
CA THR A 225 4.53 11.76 -2.83
C THR A 225 5.07 12.57 -4.03
N GLY A 226 4.43 12.54 -5.18
CA GLY A 226 4.78 13.37 -6.34
C GLY A 226 5.01 12.58 -7.62
N GLU A 227 5.38 13.29 -8.67
CA GLU A 227 5.67 12.72 -9.99
C GLU A 227 7.04 12.00 -10.02
N VAL A 228 7.08 10.91 -10.76
CA VAL A 228 8.25 10.08 -11.07
C VAL A 228 8.32 9.94 -12.58
N GLN A 229 9.05 10.85 -13.23
CA GLN A 229 9.37 10.71 -14.64
C GLN A 229 10.44 9.63 -14.81
N ILE A 230 10.08 8.50 -15.40
CA ILE A 230 10.98 7.38 -15.62
C ILE A 230 11.83 7.69 -16.86
N PRO A 231 13.17 7.75 -16.74
CA PRO A 231 14.06 8.02 -17.87
C PRO A 231 14.19 6.79 -18.77
N GLY A 232 14.89 6.94 -19.88
CA GLY A 232 15.27 5.84 -20.76
C GLY A 232 14.45 5.73 -22.04
N GLY A 233 15.03 5.04 -23.02
CA GLY A 233 14.42 4.82 -24.33
C GLY A 233 14.26 6.11 -25.12
N TRP A 234 13.09 6.29 -25.74
CA TRP A 234 12.79 7.44 -26.58
C TRP A 234 12.83 8.78 -25.82
N TYR A 235 12.57 8.77 -24.51
CA TYR A 235 12.49 9.98 -23.69
C TYR A 235 13.84 10.68 -23.52
N ASP A 236 14.94 9.93 -23.53
CA ASP A 236 16.29 10.52 -23.37
C ASP A 236 16.83 11.12 -24.69
N ILE A 237 16.13 10.91 -25.81
CA ILE A 237 16.51 11.37 -27.16
C ILE A 237 15.78 12.67 -27.54
N THR A 238 14.71 13.02 -26.80
CA THR A 238 13.87 14.22 -26.99
C THR A 238 14.25 15.33 -26.04
#